data_AF-A0AAV4F970-F1
#
_entry.id   AF-A0AAV4F970-F1
#
_cell.length_a   1.000
_cell.length_b   1.000
_cell.length_c   1.000
_cell.angle_alpha   90.00
_cell.angle_beta   90.00
_cell.angle_gamma   90.00
#
_symmetry.space_group_name_H-M   'P 1'
#
loop_
_entity.id
_entity.type
_entity.pdbx_description
1 polymer ?
#
loop_
_entity_poly.entity_id
_entity_poly.type
_entity_poly.pdbx_seq_one_letter_code
_entity_poly.pdbx_strand_id
1 'polypeptide(L)'
;MEVSNMASRHGLPCHVDACFGGFMLPWVEKLGYKVPVWDFRCPGVTSISADVHKYGYSVKGASVIVYRSEDYRKFQIYSYGSWPGGLYGSPSMAGTRPEEEEEEEDEEKKEKKKKKKKKKKKKKKKKKKKKTV
;
A
#
# COMPACT_ATOMS: atom_id res chain seq x y z
N MET A 1 -19.57 8.33 -15.11
CA MET A 1 -19.38 9.80 -15.23
C MET A 1 -20.52 10.62 -14.64
N GLU A 2 -21.78 10.16 -14.64
CA GLU A 2 -22.93 10.96 -14.17
C GLU A 2 -22.76 11.57 -12.76
N VAL A 3 -22.40 10.75 -11.76
CA VAL A 3 -22.18 11.21 -10.37
C VAL A 3 -21.04 12.21 -10.28
N SER A 4 -19.93 11.96 -10.98
CA SER A 4 -18.79 12.89 -11.02
C SER A 4 -19.18 14.24 -11.63
N ASN A 5 -19.95 14.24 -12.72
CA ASN A 5 -20.44 15.46 -13.35
C ASN A 5 -21.45 16.20 -12.48
N MET A 6 -22.30 15.49 -11.74
CA MET A 6 -23.21 16.08 -10.76
C MET A 6 -22.44 16.77 -9.64
N ALA A 7 -21.50 16.07 -9.02
CA ALA A 7 -20.67 16.62 -7.96
C ALA A 7 -19.89 17.87 -8.43
N SER A 8 -19.28 17.81 -9.61
CA SER A 8 -18.57 18.94 -10.21
C SER A 8 -19.48 20.15 -10.47
N ARG A 9 -20.70 19.94 -10.99
CA ARG A 9 -21.67 21.03 -11.23
C ARG A 9 -22.11 21.74 -9.95
N HIS A 10 -22.12 21.04 -8.82
CA HIS A 10 -22.51 21.59 -7.53
C HIS A 10 -21.33 22.00 -6.65
N GLY A 11 -20.08 21.89 -7.14
CA GLY A 11 -18.89 22.19 -6.33
C GLY A 11 -18.73 21.26 -5.13
N LEU A 12 -19.26 20.04 -5.20
CA LEU A 12 -19.24 19.06 -4.12
C LEU A 12 -18.08 18.06 -4.30
N PRO A 13 -17.46 17.59 -3.20
CA PRO A 13 -16.55 16.45 -3.25
C PRO A 13 -17.27 15.17 -3.72
N CYS A 14 -16.58 14.36 -4.54
CA CYS A 14 -17.07 13.06 -5.00
C CYS A 14 -16.07 11.98 -4.58
N HIS A 15 -16.48 11.12 -3.66
CA HIS A 15 -15.72 9.94 -3.28
C HIS A 15 -16.11 8.74 -4.15
N VAL A 16 -15.12 7.98 -4.61
CA VAL A 16 -15.34 6.68 -5.26
C VAL A 16 -14.84 5.59 -4.33
N ASP A 17 -15.77 4.80 -3.81
CA ASP A 17 -15.43 3.59 -3.06
C ASP A 17 -14.96 2.51 -4.04
N ALA A 18 -13.65 2.35 -4.15
CA ALA A 18 -13.01 1.26 -4.86
C ALA A 18 -12.29 0.31 -3.90
N CYS A 19 -12.72 0.21 -2.64
CA CYS A 19 -12.12 -0.67 -1.63
C CYS A 19 -12.01 -2.10 -2.16
N PHE A 20 -13.06 -2.60 -2.81
CA PHE A 20 -13.06 -3.91 -3.45
C PHE A 20 -12.45 -3.89 -4.86
N GLY A 21 -12.88 -2.95 -5.71
CA GLY A 21 -12.55 -2.97 -7.15
C GLY A 21 -11.21 -2.31 -7.53
N GLY A 22 -10.60 -1.53 -6.67
CA GLY A 22 -9.52 -0.60 -7.04
C GLY A 22 -8.25 -1.29 -7.57
N PHE A 23 -7.93 -2.47 -7.02
CA PHE A 23 -6.82 -3.30 -7.49
C PHE A 23 -7.20 -4.30 -8.59
N MET A 24 -8.46 -4.32 -9.04
CA MET A 24 -8.96 -5.26 -10.05
C MET A 24 -9.41 -4.55 -11.34
N LEU A 25 -10.23 -3.50 -11.23
CA LEU A 25 -10.87 -2.82 -12.35
C LEU A 25 -9.90 -2.29 -13.43
N PRO A 26 -8.71 -1.72 -13.10
CA PRO A 26 -7.75 -1.30 -14.12
C PRO A 26 -7.25 -2.45 -15.00
N TRP A 27 -7.16 -3.66 -14.44
CA TRP A 27 -6.71 -4.85 -15.16
C TRP A 27 -7.85 -5.47 -15.97
N VAL A 28 -9.06 -5.48 -15.41
CA VAL A 28 -10.27 -5.92 -16.12
C VAL A 28 -10.49 -5.05 -17.37
N GLU A 29 -10.29 -3.74 -17.27
CA GLU A 29 -10.30 -2.82 -18.42
C GLU A 29 -9.22 -3.19 -19.46
N LYS A 30 -7.98 -3.45 -19.03
CA LYS A 30 -6.88 -3.87 -19.93
C LYS A 30 -7.11 -5.23 -20.60
N LEU A 31 -7.88 -6.12 -19.97
CA LEU A 31 -8.27 -7.41 -20.53
C LEU A 31 -9.38 -7.31 -21.59
N GLY A 32 -9.88 -6.10 -21.88
CA GLY A 32 -10.86 -5.84 -22.94
C GLY A 32 -12.32 -5.89 -22.47
N TYR A 33 -12.57 -6.05 -21.17
CA TYR A 33 -13.92 -5.92 -20.63
C TYR A 33 -14.35 -4.45 -20.61
N LYS A 34 -15.64 -4.21 -20.83
CA LYS A 34 -16.22 -2.88 -20.74
C LYS A 34 -16.31 -2.43 -19.28
N VAL A 35 -15.36 -1.60 -18.85
CA VAL A 35 -15.35 -0.96 -17.54
C VAL A 35 -15.62 0.54 -17.72
N PRO A 36 -16.70 1.10 -17.15
CA PRO A 36 -16.92 2.54 -17.17
C PRO A 36 -15.79 3.28 -16.48
N VAL A 37 -15.40 4.45 -16.98
CA VAL A 37 -14.41 5.31 -16.30
C VAL A 37 -14.92 5.66 -14.91
N TRP A 38 -14.12 5.32 -13.90
CA TRP A 38 -14.50 5.38 -12.48
C TRP A 38 -13.48 6.12 -11.60
N ASP A 39 -12.24 6.28 -12.05
CA ASP A 39 -11.13 6.85 -11.28
C ASP A 39 -10.97 8.38 -11.53
N PHE A 40 -9.80 8.92 -11.19
CA PHE A 40 -9.47 10.34 -11.35
C PHE A 40 -9.53 10.87 -12.79
N ARG A 41 -9.64 10.00 -13.81
CA ARG A 41 -9.98 10.41 -15.18
C ARG A 41 -11.34 11.12 -15.25
N CYS A 42 -12.25 10.84 -14.31
CA CYS A 42 -13.46 11.64 -14.10
C CYS A 42 -13.12 12.94 -13.35
N PRO A 43 -13.24 14.14 -13.95
CA PRO A 43 -12.74 15.38 -13.33
C PRO A 43 -13.34 15.72 -11.95
N GLY A 44 -14.61 15.38 -11.74
CA GLY A 44 -15.29 15.64 -10.46
C GLY A 44 -14.92 14.69 -9.32
N VAL A 45 -14.23 13.57 -9.58
CA VAL A 45 -13.81 12.63 -8.52
C VAL A 45 -12.73 13.28 -7.66
N THR A 46 -12.93 13.44 -6.36
CA THR A 46 -12.00 14.13 -5.46
C THR A 46 -11.24 13.18 -4.54
N SER A 47 -11.76 11.98 -4.30
CA SER A 47 -11.06 10.95 -3.51
C SER A 47 -11.44 9.53 -3.93
N ILE A 48 -10.54 8.58 -3.70
CA ILE A 48 -10.71 7.15 -4.00
C ILE A 48 -10.15 6.33 -2.84
N SER A 49 -10.93 5.38 -2.32
CA SER A 49 -10.45 4.35 -1.39
C SER A 49 -10.14 3.05 -2.15
N ALA A 50 -9.12 2.30 -1.73
CA ALA A 50 -8.80 0.99 -2.29
C ALA A 50 -8.11 0.09 -1.25
N ASP A 51 -8.64 -1.11 -1.02
CA ASP A 51 -8.05 -2.01 -0.02
C ASP A 51 -6.92 -2.83 -0.65
N VAL A 52 -5.70 -2.55 -0.21
CA VAL A 52 -4.52 -3.32 -0.61
C VAL A 52 -4.61 -4.76 -0.10
N HIS A 53 -5.21 -4.97 1.07
CA HIS A 53 -5.40 -6.30 1.66
C HIS A 53 -6.46 -7.17 0.96
N LYS A 54 -7.11 -6.66 -0.09
CA LYS A 54 -8.05 -7.43 -0.93
C LYS A 54 -7.34 -7.91 -2.20
N TYR A 55 -7.67 -7.34 -3.36
CA TYR A 55 -7.06 -7.71 -4.64
C TYR A 55 -5.67 -7.11 -4.86
N GLY A 56 -5.16 -6.32 -3.91
CA GLY A 56 -3.75 -5.94 -3.86
C GLY A 56 -2.86 -7.04 -3.26
N TYR A 57 -3.46 -8.09 -2.67
CA TYR A 57 -2.80 -9.25 -2.07
C TYR A 57 -1.83 -8.92 -0.91
N SER A 58 -2.03 -7.79 -0.23
CA SER A 58 -1.30 -7.45 1.00
C SER A 58 -1.91 -8.14 2.24
N VAL A 59 -1.20 -8.09 3.35
CA VAL A 59 -1.65 -8.56 4.66
C VAL A 59 -2.87 -7.77 5.15
N LYS A 60 -3.71 -8.43 5.96
CA LYS A 60 -4.90 -7.79 6.54
C LYS A 60 -4.53 -6.54 7.34
N GLY A 61 -5.33 -5.50 7.21
CA GLY A 61 -5.13 -4.22 7.92
C GLY A 61 -4.56 -3.10 7.06
N ALA A 62 -4.20 -3.36 5.80
CA ALA A 62 -3.70 -2.34 4.87
C ALA A 62 -4.76 -1.85 3.87
N SER A 63 -4.95 -0.54 3.77
CA SER A 63 -5.82 0.13 2.79
C SER A 63 -5.25 1.51 2.44
N VAL A 64 -5.73 2.11 1.35
CA VAL A 64 -5.35 3.47 0.96
C VAL A 64 -6.58 4.35 0.75
N ILE A 65 -6.43 5.61 1.11
CA ILE A 65 -7.30 6.71 0.70
C ILE A 65 -6.44 7.72 -0.05
N VAL A 66 -6.83 8.04 -1.28
CA VAL A 66 -6.11 8.97 -2.15
C VAL A 66 -7.02 10.15 -2.46
N TYR A 67 -6.46 11.35 -2.44
CA TYR A 67 -7.17 12.58 -2.81
C TYR A 67 -6.60 13.15 -4.10
N ARG A 68 -7.44 13.85 -4.87
CA ARG A 68 -7.03 14.55 -6.09
C ARG A 68 -6.01 15.66 -5.81
N SER A 69 -6.13 16.34 -4.67
CA SER A 69 -5.25 17.45 -4.29
C SER A 69 -5.01 17.53 -2.79
N GLU A 70 -3.96 18.24 -2.41
CA GLU A 70 -3.63 18.52 -1.01
C GLU A 70 -4.69 19.37 -0.31
N ASP A 71 -5.47 20.15 -1.07
CA ASP A 71 -6.58 20.94 -0.54
C ASP A 71 -7.66 20.09 0.11
N TYR A 72 -7.87 18.86 -0.34
CA TYR A 72 -8.74 17.92 0.37
C TYR A 72 -8.01 17.20 1.50
N ARG A 73 -6.77 16.73 1.22
CA ARG A 73 -5.99 15.92 2.16
C ARG A 73 -5.69 16.65 3.47
N LYS A 74 -5.49 17.96 3.44
CA LYS A 74 -5.18 18.76 4.65
C LYS A 74 -6.26 18.63 5.74
N PHE A 75 -7.52 18.39 5.37
CA PHE A 75 -8.62 18.20 6.31
C PHE A 75 -8.65 16.81 6.96
N GLN A 76 -7.89 15.84 6.47
CA GLN A 76 -7.74 14.52 7.12
C GLN A 76 -6.74 14.54 8.28
N ILE A 77 -5.74 15.43 8.20
CA ILE A 77 -4.62 15.43 9.13
C ILE A 77 -5.06 16.04 10.46
N TYR A 78 -4.88 15.27 11.54
CA TYR A 78 -5.02 15.79 12.89
C TYR A 78 -3.70 16.41 13.34
N SER A 79 -3.75 17.61 13.94
CA SER A 79 -2.60 18.25 14.57
C SER A 79 -3.03 18.99 15.84
N TYR A 80 -2.21 18.91 16.89
CA TYR A 80 -2.48 19.56 18.18
C TYR A 80 -1.16 20.01 18.82
N GLY A 81 -1.00 21.33 18.96
CA GLY A 81 0.24 21.95 19.44
C GLY A 81 0.28 22.31 20.92
N SER A 82 -0.86 22.26 21.62
CA SER A 82 -0.96 22.67 23.03
C SER A 82 -0.86 21.50 24.01
N TRP A 83 -0.38 20.34 23.55
CA TRP A 83 -0.19 19.18 24.40
C TRP A 83 1.11 19.31 25.20
N PRO A 84 1.11 19.07 26.53
CA PRO A 84 2.34 19.09 27.33
C PRO A 84 3.41 18.09 26.86
N GLY A 85 3.02 17.03 26.13
CA GLY A 85 3.92 16.06 25.51
C GLY A 85 4.61 16.54 24.22
N GLY A 86 4.37 17.78 23.80
CA GLY A 86 4.90 18.37 22.56
C GLY A 86 3.90 18.35 21.42
N LEU A 87 4.35 18.79 20.23
CA LEU A 87 3.51 18.80 19.03
C LEU A 87 3.07 17.38 18.67
N TYR A 88 1.76 17.15 18.58
CA TYR A 88 1.20 15.89 18.14
C TYR A 88 0.55 16.04 16.76
N GLY A 89 0.80 15.08 15.87
CA GLY A 89 0.15 15.03 14.57
C GLY A 89 -0.08 13.59 14.11
N SER A 90 -1.23 13.33 13.50
CA SER A 90 -1.54 12.03 12.91
C SER A 90 -2.20 12.20 11.53
N PRO A 91 -1.69 11.53 10.48
CA PRO A 91 -2.29 11.58 9.15
C PRO A 91 -3.53 10.69 8.99
N SER A 92 -3.88 9.86 9.98
CA SER A 92 -5.06 9.00 9.99
C SER A 92 -5.58 8.81 11.42
N MET A 93 -6.62 7.99 11.61
CA MET A 93 -7.24 7.79 12.93
C MET A 93 -6.28 7.27 14.02
N ALA A 94 -5.34 6.41 13.66
CA ALA A 94 -4.43 5.79 14.62
C ALA A 94 -3.15 6.61 14.80
N GLY A 95 -2.71 6.78 16.06
CA GLY A 95 -1.36 7.23 16.41
C GLY A 95 -0.34 6.12 16.13
N THR A 96 -0.10 5.25 17.11
CA THR A 96 0.72 4.03 16.93
C THR A 96 0.09 3.10 15.90
N ARG A 97 0.91 2.52 15.01
CA ARG A 97 0.47 1.63 13.94
C ARG A 97 1.37 0.39 13.89
N PRO A 98 0.85 -0.78 13.50
CA PRO A 98 1.70 -1.93 13.22
C PRO A 98 2.59 -1.61 12.01
N GLU A 99 3.89 -1.91 12.13
CA GLU A 99 4.88 -1.73 11.06
C GLU A 99 4.76 -2.88 10.04
N GLU A 100 4.92 -2.60 8.74
CA GLU A 100 5.04 -3.64 7.70
C GLU A 100 6.41 -4.34 7.84
N GLU A 101 6.54 -5.27 8.79
CA GLU A 101 7.79 -6.00 9.10
C GLU A 101 8.22 -7.05 8.04
N GLU A 102 7.56 -7.15 6.88
CA GLU A 102 7.84 -8.26 5.95
C GLU A 102 9.17 -8.12 5.18
N GLU A 103 9.69 -6.92 4.96
CA GLU A 103 10.94 -6.74 4.20
C GLU A 103 12.18 -7.17 5.00
N GLU A 104 12.26 -6.86 6.30
CA GLU A 104 13.43 -7.18 7.12
C GLU A 104 13.55 -8.68 7.44
N GLU A 105 12.44 -9.36 7.75
CA GLU A 105 12.47 -10.80 8.02
C GLU A 105 12.92 -11.62 6.80
N ASP A 106 12.52 -11.20 5.60
CA ASP A 106 12.85 -11.90 4.37
C ASP A 106 14.31 -11.70 3.95
N GLU A 107 14.88 -10.50 4.18
CA GLU A 107 16.31 -10.26 4.02
C GLU A 107 17.14 -11.09 5.01
N GLU A 108 16.74 -11.14 6.28
CA GLU A 108 17.43 -11.92 7.31
C GLU A 108 17.37 -13.43 7.01
N LYS A 109 16.21 -13.94 6.56
CA LYS A 109 16.04 -15.33 6.11
C LYS A 109 16.89 -15.63 4.87
N LYS A 110 16.99 -14.71 3.90
CA LYS A 110 17.86 -14.83 2.71
C LYS A 110 19.34 -14.86 3.11
N GLU A 111 19.76 -14.03 4.05
CA GLU A 111 21.14 -13.95 4.53
C GLU A 111 21.54 -15.22 5.32
N LYS A 112 20.67 -15.69 6.22
CA LYS A 112 20.81 -16.97 6.96
C LYS A 112 20.92 -18.15 5.99
N LYS A 113 20.12 -18.20 4.92
CA LYS A 113 20.21 -19.23 3.87
C LYS A 113 21.54 -19.15 3.09
N LYS A 114 22.03 -17.96 2.73
CA LYS A 114 23.34 -17.76 2.07
C LYS A 114 24.49 -18.24 2.96
N LYS A 115 24.49 -17.87 4.26
CA LYS A 115 25.49 -18.30 5.25
C LYS A 115 25.51 -19.83 5.42
N LYS A 116 24.33 -20.49 5.51
CA LYS A 116 24.21 -21.96 5.57
C LYS A 116 24.77 -22.65 4.31
N LYS A 117 24.46 -22.15 3.10
CA LYS A 117 24.99 -22.69 1.83
C LYS A 117 26.52 -22.57 1.75
N LYS A 118 27.11 -21.42 2.14
CA LYS A 118 28.57 -21.22 2.19
C LYS A 118 29.24 -22.19 3.16
N LYS A 119 28.69 -22.39 4.37
CA LYS A 119 29.20 -23.36 5.35
C LYS A 119 29.15 -24.81 4.82
N LYS A 120 28.06 -25.23 4.17
CA LYS A 120 27.94 -26.57 3.55
C LYS A 120 28.97 -26.77 2.43
N LYS A 121 29.18 -25.78 1.54
CA LYS A 121 30.21 -25.85 0.49
C LYS A 121 31.63 -25.96 1.06
N LYS A 122 31.97 -25.19 2.09
CA LYS A 122 33.28 -25.28 2.78
C LYS A 122 33.50 -26.66 3.42
N LYS A 123 32.48 -27.22 4.10
CA LYS A 123 32.53 -28.58 4.67
C LYS A 123 32.73 -29.66 3.59
N LYS A 124 32.02 -29.58 2.45
CA LYS A 124 32.19 -30.51 1.32
C LYS A 124 33.60 -30.43 0.71
N LYS A 125 34.15 -29.22 0.52
CA LYS A 125 35.54 -29.03 0.02
C LYS A 125 36.58 -29.61 0.99
N LYS A 126 36.43 -29.38 2.31
CA LYS A 126 37.32 -29.98 3.33
C LYS A 126 37.24 -31.51 3.36
N LYS A 127 36.04 -32.10 3.24
CA LYS A 127 35.87 -33.56 3.17
C LYS A 127 36.46 -34.16 1.89
N LYS A 128 36.35 -33.48 0.75
CA LYS A 128 37.00 -33.93 -0.51
C LYS A 128 38.52 -33.91 -0.38
N LYS A 129 39.12 -32.82 0.13
CA LYS A 129 40.58 -32.73 0.34
C LYS A 129 41.15 -33.78 1.28
N LYS A 130 40.39 -34.19 2.32
CA LYS A 130 40.79 -35.27 3.25
C LYS A 130 40.66 -36.69 2.68
N LYS A 131 40.03 -36.87 1.51
CA LYS A 131 39.87 -38.18 0.85
C LYS A 131 40.85 -38.38 -0.31
N THR A 132 41.71 -37.39 -0.59
CA THR A 132 42.65 -37.38 -1.73
C THR A 132 44.10 -37.34 -1.25
N VAL A 133 44.32 -37.61 0.05
CA VAL A 133 45.61 -37.84 0.71
C VAL A 133 45.49 -39.16 1.44
#